data_AF-A0A1L0CJ80-F1
#
_entry.id   AF-A0A1L0CJ80-F1
#
_cell.length_a   1.000
_cell.length_b   1.000
_cell.length_c   1.000
_cell.angle_alpha   90.00
_cell.angle_beta   90.00
_cell.angle_gamma   90.00
#
_symmetry.space_group_name_H-M   'P 1'
#
loop_
_entity.id
_entity.type
_entity.pdbx_description
1 polymer ?
#
loop_
_entity_poly.entity_id
_entity_poly.type
_entity_poly.pdbx_seq_one_letter_code
_entity_poly.pdbx_strand_id
1 'polypeptide(L)'
;MANKEDSVLTNEDNDPVVYLKGNDSDENIEIPYRLVTLSPVLVKFIENLENQNNKTIEGNDVYEVQLDNLSYNILKYVKKYLEYKYENETLMKNSNNASVADLDIPDFEYPQELSLELLMAADYLNI
;
A
#
# COMPACT_ATOMS: atom_id res chain seq x y z
N MET A 1 22.25 -16.40 22.18
CA MET A 1 21.81 -16.59 20.78
C MET A 1 20.31 -16.37 20.73
N ALA A 2 19.91 -15.18 20.30
CA ALA A 2 18.60 -14.84 19.75
C ALA A 2 18.71 -13.37 19.33
N ASN A 3 19.14 -13.13 18.09
CA ASN A 3 19.02 -11.81 17.46
C ASN A 3 17.55 -11.67 17.08
N LYS A 4 16.82 -10.80 17.78
CA LYS A 4 15.54 -10.29 17.32
C LYS A 4 15.81 -9.24 16.28
N GLU A 5 15.20 -9.42 15.13
CA GLU A 5 15.14 -8.48 14.01
C GLU A 5 14.64 -7.12 14.52
N ASP A 6 15.48 -6.09 14.40
CA ASP A 6 15.05 -4.71 14.55
C ASP A 6 14.27 -4.33 13.29
N SER A 7 12.98 -4.66 13.30
CA SER A 7 11.99 -4.10 12.37
C SER A 7 11.89 -2.60 12.64
N VAL A 8 12.49 -1.78 11.78
CA VAL A 8 12.35 -0.32 11.79
C VAL A 8 10.95 0.04 11.28
N LEU A 9 9.95 -0.19 12.12
CA LEU A 9 8.63 0.43 12.01
C LEU A 9 8.37 1.13 13.33
N THR A 10 9.06 2.25 13.54
CA THR A 10 8.65 3.21 14.58
C THR A 10 7.32 3.82 14.15
N ASN A 11 6.26 3.48 14.88
CA ASN A 11 4.97 4.15 14.78
C ASN A 11 5.05 5.62 15.26
N GLU A 12 4.05 6.40 14.87
CA GLU A 12 3.52 7.64 15.51
C GLU A 12 3.99 9.00 14.91
N ASP A 13 3.12 9.96 14.49
CA ASP A 13 1.74 10.13 15.00
C ASP A 13 0.76 11.09 14.27
N ASN A 14 0.70 11.17 12.93
CA ASN A 14 -0.40 11.90 12.23
C ASN A 14 -0.60 11.56 10.74
N ASP A 15 -0.05 10.45 10.23
CA ASP A 15 -0.26 10.12 8.82
C ASP A 15 -1.71 9.60 8.62
N PRO A 16 -2.54 10.24 7.77
CA PRO A 16 -3.91 9.80 7.56
C PRO A 16 -3.96 8.33 7.13
N VAL A 17 -4.99 7.61 7.58
CA VAL A 17 -5.18 6.20 7.24
C VAL A 17 -6.26 6.08 6.17
N VAL A 18 -5.96 5.28 5.16
CA VAL A 18 -6.90 4.91 4.09
C VAL A 18 -7.30 3.45 4.29
N TYR A 19 -8.57 3.16 4.11
CA TYR A 19 -9.15 1.82 4.24
C TYR A 19 -9.48 1.30 2.85
N LEU A 20 -8.79 0.26 2.39
CA LEU A 20 -9.10 -0.42 1.13
C LEU A 20 -10.09 -1.55 1.40
N LYS A 21 -11.22 -1.54 0.70
CA LYS A 21 -12.26 -2.55 0.84
C LYS A 21 -12.39 -3.39 -0.44
N GLY A 22 -12.28 -4.71 -0.27
CA GLY A 22 -12.43 -5.68 -1.36
C GLY A 22 -13.89 -6.08 -1.60
N ASN A 23 -14.10 -7.00 -2.53
CA ASN A 23 -15.43 -7.45 -2.95
C ASN A 23 -15.96 -8.69 -2.23
N ASP A 24 -15.10 -9.42 -1.51
CA ASP A 24 -15.38 -10.75 -0.96
C ASP A 24 -15.24 -10.81 0.57
N SER A 25 -14.98 -9.67 1.23
CA SER A 25 -14.80 -9.56 2.67
C SER A 25 -15.44 -8.28 3.21
N ASP A 26 -15.98 -8.36 4.42
CA ASP A 26 -16.40 -7.20 5.20
C ASP A 26 -15.21 -6.50 5.90
N GLU A 27 -14.03 -7.11 5.89
CA GLU A 27 -12.80 -6.55 6.47
C GLU A 27 -12.13 -5.57 5.52
N ASN A 28 -11.68 -4.45 6.09
CA ASN A 28 -10.89 -3.43 5.40
C ASN A 28 -9.39 -3.66 5.61
N ILE A 29 -8.59 -3.24 4.63
CA ILE A 29 -7.14 -3.16 4.75
C ILE A 29 -6.74 -1.72 5.02
N GLU A 30 -6.20 -1.49 6.21
CA GLU A 30 -5.63 -0.22 6.62
C GLU A 30 -4.27 0.00 5.95
N ILE A 31 -4.12 1.13 5.27
CA ILE A 31 -2.88 1.54 4.65
C ILE A 31 -2.60 3.03 4.95
N PRO A 32 -1.37 3.38 5.37
CA PRO A 32 -0.97 4.79 5.53
C PRO A 32 -1.09 5.56 4.22
N TYR A 33 -1.58 6.80 4.28
CA TYR A 33 -1.80 7.66 3.11
C TYR A 33 -0.53 7.82 2.26
N ARG A 34 0.65 7.94 2.90
CA ARG A 34 1.94 7.99 2.19
C ARG A 34 2.14 6.84 1.20
N LEU A 35 1.69 5.62 1.53
CA LEU A 35 1.83 4.46 0.65
C LEU A 35 0.82 4.51 -0.50
N VAL A 36 -0.35 5.07 -0.24
CA VAL A 36 -1.39 5.23 -1.26
C VAL A 36 -0.95 6.17 -2.38
N THR A 37 -0.13 7.17 -2.06
CA THR A 37 0.44 8.09 -3.06
C THR A 37 1.29 7.41 -4.14
N LEU A 38 1.75 6.18 -3.90
CA LEU A 38 2.49 5.39 -4.88
C LEU A 38 1.60 4.82 -6.00
N SER A 39 0.26 4.82 -5.80
CA SER A 39 -0.72 4.50 -6.84
C SER A 39 -1.46 5.78 -7.28
N PRO A 40 -1.22 6.26 -8.51
CA PRO A 40 -1.97 7.39 -9.05
C PRO A 40 -3.48 7.15 -9.12
N VAL A 41 -3.89 5.88 -9.20
CA VAL A 41 -5.30 5.49 -9.26
C VAL A 41 -5.95 5.63 -7.90
N LEU A 42 -5.32 5.14 -6.83
CA LEU A 42 -5.85 5.30 -5.48
C LEU A 42 -5.91 6.77 -5.03
N VAL A 43 -4.93 7.59 -5.43
CA VAL A 43 -4.98 9.05 -5.20
C VAL A 43 -6.23 9.67 -5.83
N LYS A 44 -6.54 9.33 -7.09
CA LYS A 44 -7.77 9.82 -7.75
C LYS A 44 -9.04 9.36 -7.05
N PHE A 45 -9.06 8.14 -6.50
CA PHE A 45 -10.20 7.68 -5.71
C PHE A 45 -10.41 8.57 -4.47
N ILE A 46 -9.34 8.89 -3.75
CA ILE A 46 -9.39 9.76 -2.58
C ILE A 46 -9.84 11.17 -2.94
N GLU A 47 -9.23 11.78 -3.96
CA GLU A 47 -9.62 13.12 -4.44
C GLU A 47 -11.10 13.18 -4.83
N ASN A 48 -11.62 12.12 -5.46
CA ASN A 48 -13.04 12.04 -5.80
C ASN A 48 -13.94 11.94 -4.56
N LEU A 49 -13.53 11.24 -3.52
CA LEU A 49 -14.27 11.13 -2.26
C LEU A 49 -14.34 12.47 -1.52
N GLU A 50 -13.22 13.20 -1.48
CA GLU A 50 -13.13 14.55 -0.91
C GLU A 50 -14.10 15.51 -1.61
N ASN A 51 -14.10 15.50 -2.94
CA ASN A 51 -15.00 16.33 -3.75
C ASN A 51 -16.49 15.99 -3.54
N GLN A 52 -16.80 14.76 -3.12
CA GLN A 52 -18.18 14.31 -2.88
C GLN A 52 -18.66 14.53 -1.44
N ASN A 53 -17.84 15.05 -0.51
CA ASN A 53 -18.17 15.22 0.91
C ASN A 53 -18.67 13.92 1.59
N ASN A 54 -18.31 12.75 1.07
CA ASN A 54 -18.72 11.47 1.64
C ASN A 54 -17.83 11.12 2.84
N LYS A 55 -18.21 11.69 3.99
CA LYS A 55 -17.88 11.32 5.38
C LYS A 55 -16.40 11.30 5.79
N THR A 56 -16.01 12.39 6.45
CA THR A 56 -15.18 12.35 7.66
C THR A 56 -15.95 11.62 8.77
N ILE A 57 -15.39 10.55 9.33
CA ILE A 57 -15.91 9.92 10.54
C ILE A 57 -15.23 10.65 11.72
N GLU A 58 -16.01 11.40 12.49
CA GLU A 58 -15.58 11.99 13.77
C GLU A 58 -14.33 12.89 13.70
N GLY A 59 -14.23 13.77 12.69
CA GLY A 59 -13.18 14.78 12.63
C GLY A 59 -11.79 14.24 12.28
N ASN A 60 -11.69 12.94 11.95
CA ASN A 60 -10.55 12.34 11.28
C ASN A 60 -10.91 12.11 9.81
N ASP A 61 -10.02 12.49 8.90
CA ASP A 61 -10.13 12.23 7.47
C ASP A 61 -9.94 10.73 7.22
N VAL A 62 -11.04 9.98 7.36
CA VAL A 62 -11.10 8.54 7.09
C VAL A 62 -11.50 8.34 5.64
N TYR A 63 -10.54 7.91 4.81
CA TYR A 63 -10.78 7.63 3.41
C TYR A 63 -11.04 6.14 3.20
N GLU A 64 -12.28 5.75 2.89
CA GLU A 64 -12.60 4.38 2.50
C GLU A 64 -12.69 4.26 0.98
N VAL A 65 -11.83 3.45 0.37
CA VAL A 65 -11.79 3.19 -1.07
C VAL A 65 -12.32 1.79 -1.34
N GLN A 66 -13.50 1.73 -1.97
CA GLN A 66 -14.13 0.49 -2.41
C GLN A 66 -13.51 0.02 -3.74
N LEU A 67 -13.01 -1.21 -3.77
CA LEU A 67 -12.35 -1.83 -4.93
C LEU A 67 -13.08 -3.12 -5.32
N ASP A 68 -14.26 -2.95 -5.94
CA ASP A 68 -15.19 -4.06 -6.26
C ASP A 68 -14.63 -5.15 -7.20
N ASN A 69 -13.53 -4.87 -7.89
CA ASN A 69 -12.88 -5.82 -8.79
C ASN A 69 -11.79 -6.66 -8.12
N LEU A 70 -11.44 -6.36 -6.86
CA LEU A 70 -10.33 -6.98 -6.16
C LEU A 70 -10.81 -7.69 -4.89
N SER A 71 -10.30 -8.90 -4.68
CA SER A 71 -10.53 -9.64 -3.44
C SER A 71 -9.64 -9.11 -2.31
N TYR A 72 -10.10 -9.30 -1.08
CA TYR A 72 -9.38 -8.92 0.13
C TYR A 72 -7.98 -9.56 0.19
N ASN A 73 -7.83 -10.81 -0.27
CA ASN A 73 -6.53 -11.46 -0.33
C ASN A 73 -5.57 -10.75 -1.29
N ILE A 74 -6.05 -10.30 -2.46
CA ILE A 74 -5.24 -9.54 -3.42
C ILE A 74 -4.85 -8.18 -2.84
N LEU A 75 -5.78 -7.51 -2.15
CA LEU A 75 -5.49 -6.24 -1.49
C LEU A 75 -4.39 -6.37 -0.41
N LYS A 76 -4.27 -7.53 0.27
CA LYS A 76 -3.15 -7.76 1.22
C LYS A 76 -1.79 -7.71 0.54
N TYR A 77 -1.68 -8.32 -0.63
CA TYR A 77 -0.44 -8.29 -1.41
C TYR A 77 -0.19 -6.94 -2.06
N VAL A 78 -1.24 -6.22 -2.47
CA VAL A 78 -1.11 -4.82 -2.90
C VAL A 78 -0.52 -3.97 -1.77
N LYS A 79 -1.07 -4.06 -0.55
CA LYS A 79 -0.50 -3.36 0.61
C LYS A 79 0.98 -3.74 0.83
N LYS A 80 1.28 -5.04 0.88
CA LYS A 80 2.64 -5.55 1.05
C LYS A 80 3.60 -5.01 -0.03
N TYR A 81 3.13 -4.92 -1.27
CA TYR A 81 3.92 -4.38 -2.37
C TYR A 81 4.18 -2.87 -2.24
N LEU A 82 3.17 -2.09 -1.81
CA LEU A 82 3.32 -0.65 -1.59
C LEU A 82 4.29 -0.37 -0.44
N GLU A 83 4.24 -1.15 0.64
CA GLU A 83 5.22 -1.10 1.74
C GLU A 83 6.64 -1.38 1.22
N TYR A 84 6.80 -2.50 0.52
CA TYR A 84 8.07 -2.89 -0.10
C TYR A 84 8.61 -1.82 -1.05
N LYS A 85 7.78 -1.26 -1.93
CA LYS A 85 8.16 -0.22 -2.89
C LYS A 85 8.61 1.04 -2.16
N TYR A 86 7.88 1.47 -1.13
CA TYR A 86 8.22 2.64 -0.34
C TYR A 86 9.57 2.51 0.37
N GLU A 87 9.80 1.36 1.02
CA GLU A 87 11.05 1.07 1.72
C GLU A 87 12.24 1.12 0.76
N ASN A 88 12.12 0.44 -0.38
CA ASN A 88 13.19 0.39 -1.37
C ASN A 88 13.44 1.74 -2.04
N GLU A 89 12.41 2.50 -2.43
CA GLU A 89 12.60 3.86 -2.95
C GLU A 89 13.28 4.78 -1.93
N THR A 90 12.98 4.62 -0.65
CA THR A 90 13.62 5.37 0.44
C THR A 90 15.09 4.98 0.57
N LEU A 91 15.42 3.69 0.50
CA LEU A 91 16.79 3.19 0.48
C LEU A 91 17.58 3.73 -0.72
N MET A 92 16.98 3.75 -1.91
CA MET A 92 17.63 4.28 -3.11
C MET A 92 17.91 5.79 -3.00
N LYS A 93 16.94 6.57 -2.50
CA LYS A 93 17.08 8.03 -2.32
C LYS A 93 18.20 8.38 -1.33
N ASN A 94 18.36 7.58 -0.28
CA ASN A 94 19.39 7.80 0.74
C ASN A 94 20.79 7.34 0.32
N SER A 95 20.90 6.55 -0.76
CA SER A 95 22.15 5.90 -1.17
C SER A 95 22.93 6.66 -2.27
N ASN A 96 22.67 7.95 -2.48
CA ASN A 96 23.45 8.84 -3.37
C ASN A 96 23.80 8.22 -4.75
N ASN A 97 22.80 7.70 -5.47
CA ASN A 97 22.94 7.07 -6.80
C ASN A 97 23.71 5.73 -6.84
N ALA A 98 23.77 4.98 -5.74
CA ALA A 98 24.13 3.57 -5.78
C ALA A 98 23.22 2.80 -6.75
N SER A 99 23.76 1.83 -7.50
CA SER A 99 22.94 1.05 -8.42
C SER A 99 22.03 0.10 -7.63
N VAL A 100 20.92 -0.34 -8.23
CA VAL A 100 20.03 -1.36 -7.64
C VAL A 100 20.81 -2.62 -7.24
N ALA A 101 21.86 -2.99 -7.98
CA ALA A 101 22.67 -4.17 -7.69
C ALA A 101 23.61 -3.98 -6.48
N ASP A 102 23.86 -2.73 -6.08
CA ASP A 102 24.66 -2.39 -4.90
C ASP A 102 23.78 -2.27 -3.64
N LEU A 103 22.46 -2.27 -3.82
CA LEU A 103 21.48 -2.22 -2.74
C LEU A 103 20.96 -3.64 -2.50
N ASP A 104 21.00 -4.09 -1.25
CA ASP A 104 20.48 -5.40 -0.83
C ASP A 104 18.93 -5.42 -0.86
N ILE A 105 18.33 -5.13 -2.02
CA ILE A 105 16.88 -5.15 -2.23
C ILE A 105 16.43 -6.60 -2.37
N PRO A 106 15.62 -7.13 -1.44
CA PRO A 106 15.17 -8.52 -1.49
C PRO A 106 14.15 -8.74 -2.60
N ASP A 107 14.03 -9.97 -3.09
CA ASP A 107 12.96 -10.32 -4.05
C ASP A 107 11.58 -10.21 -3.39
N PHE A 108 10.59 -9.70 -4.14
CA PHE A 108 9.21 -9.63 -3.66
C PHE A 108 8.52 -10.99 -3.78
N GLU A 109 8.28 -11.65 -2.66
CA GLU A 109 7.61 -12.96 -2.63
C GLU A 109 6.08 -12.85 -2.66
N TYR A 110 5.47 -13.62 -3.58
CA TYR A 110 4.03 -13.79 -3.71
C TYR A 110 3.67 -15.23 -4.15
N PRO A 111 2.47 -15.74 -3.81
CA PRO A 111 2.00 -17.05 -4.24
C PRO A 111 1.76 -17.09 -5.75
N GLN A 112 2.25 -18.14 -6.40
CA GLN A 112 2.13 -18.28 -7.86
C GLN A 112 0.66 -18.41 -8.30
N GLU A 113 -0.20 -18.98 -7.45
CA GLU A 113 -1.63 -19.14 -7.72
C GLU A 113 -2.34 -17.78 -7.88
N LEU A 114 -1.83 -16.73 -7.24
CA LEU A 114 -2.40 -15.38 -7.28
C LEU A 114 -1.77 -14.51 -8.37
N SER A 115 -0.78 -15.02 -9.11
CA SER A 115 0.02 -14.23 -10.07
C SER A 115 -0.82 -13.48 -11.09
N LEU A 116 -1.84 -14.11 -11.67
CA LEU A 116 -2.70 -13.48 -12.67
C LEU A 116 -3.59 -12.39 -12.07
N GLU A 117 -4.18 -12.66 -10.91
CA GLU A 117 -5.01 -11.67 -10.20
C GLU A 117 -4.18 -10.48 -9.72
N LEU A 118 -2.97 -10.73 -9.21
CA LEU A 118 -2.03 -9.69 -8.83
C LEU A 118 -1.57 -8.85 -10.01
N LEU A 119 -1.35 -9.47 -11.18
CA LEU A 119 -1.03 -8.74 -12.40
C LEU A 119 -2.17 -7.81 -12.83
N MET A 120 -3.42 -8.30 -12.80
CA MET A 120 -4.59 -7.47 -13.09
C MET A 120 -4.76 -6.34 -12.09
N ALA A 121 -4.51 -6.60 -10.80
CA ALA A 121 -4.55 -5.58 -9.76
C ALA A 121 -3.47 -4.51 -9.95
N ALA A 122 -2.25 -4.92 -10.30
CA ALA A 122 -1.14 -4.02 -10.57
C ALA A 122 -1.42 -3.10 -11.77
N ASP A 123 -1.97 -3.66 -12.86
CA ASP A 123 -2.40 -2.87 -14.02
C ASP A 123 -3.53 -1.90 -13.67
N TYR A 124 -4.56 -2.38 -12.95
CA TYR A 124 -5.69 -1.57 -12.53
C TYR A 124 -5.28 -0.40 -11.61
N LEU A 125 -4.38 -0.65 -10.66
CA LEU A 125 -3.88 0.36 -9.71
C LEU A 125 -2.70 1.16 -10.26
N ASN A 126 -2.17 0.78 -11.42
CA ASN A 126 -0.99 1.36 -12.07
C ASN A 126 0.23 1.43 -11.13
N ILE A 127 0.64 0.28 -10.58
CA ILE A 127 1.75 0.16 -9.61
C ILE A 127 2.80 -0.87 -9.97
#